data_AF-A0A1S3DPY4-F1
#
_entry.id   AF-A0A1S3DPY4-F1
#
_cell.length_a   1.000
_cell.length_b   1.000
_cell.length_c   1.000
_cell.angle_alpha   90.00
_cell.angle_beta   90.00
_cell.angle_gamma   90.00
#
_symmetry.space_group_name_H-M   'P 1'
#
loop_
_entity.id
_entity.type
_entity.pdbx_description
1 polymer ?
#
loop_
_entity_poly.entity_id
_entity_poly.type
_entity_poly.pdbx_seq_one_letter_code
_entity_poly.pdbx_strand_id
1 'polypeptide(L)'
;MHQVKRTRQLTGVNRCADIVNMWSASFVFICLLCSTNPTFGDYYSSLLNVEKLVETEDQFIKNIENYIENAEKLLEQCEKALDIWQTNHERDVANAKEFVKVPTNGFKLIKRNTVDKDIIIDRFLKPVGKDVFNMTEIMSKLPDETDLYHTSWAIAKLSFVYNMTFTSILVDGKIGFGEEYYYHRPLR
;
A
#
# COMPACT_ATOMS: atom_id res chain seq x y z
N MET A 1 -61.96 72.60 -11.77
CA MET A 1 -60.87 73.01 -10.88
C MET A 1 -60.99 72.17 -9.62
N HIS A 2 -60.02 71.25 -9.40
CA HIS A 2 -59.94 70.25 -8.31
C HIS A 2 -61.16 69.30 -8.19
N GLN A 3 -60.97 67.98 -8.08
CA GLN A 3 -60.84 67.34 -6.78
C GLN A 3 -60.36 65.87 -6.91
N VAL A 4 -59.43 65.51 -6.02
CA VAL A 4 -59.19 64.19 -5.40
C VAL A 4 -58.64 63.04 -6.28
N LYS A 5 -57.30 62.91 -6.26
CA LYS A 5 -56.63 61.60 -6.43
C LYS A 5 -56.94 60.72 -5.22
N ARG A 6 -57.72 59.65 -5.43
CA ARG A 6 -57.99 58.63 -4.42
C ARG A 6 -57.01 57.48 -4.61
N THR A 7 -55.95 57.44 -3.80
CA THR A 7 -55.08 56.29 -3.60
C THR A 7 -55.84 55.21 -2.82
N ARG A 8 -56.14 54.06 -3.44
CA ARG A 8 -56.48 52.83 -2.70
C ARG A 8 -55.98 51.57 -3.42
N GLN A 9 -55.04 50.92 -2.73
CA GLN A 9 -54.85 49.47 -2.56
C GLN A 9 -54.34 48.63 -3.76
N LEU A 10 -53.00 48.57 -3.87
CA LEU A 10 -52.25 47.45 -4.47
C LEU A 10 -51.57 46.66 -3.33
N THR A 11 -52.27 45.76 -2.63
CA THR A 11 -51.65 44.90 -1.59
C THR A 11 -52.25 43.49 -1.49
N GLY A 12 -53.02 43.03 -2.48
CA GLY A 12 -53.70 41.73 -2.42
C GLY A 12 -53.03 40.58 -3.18
N VAL A 13 -52.36 40.86 -4.31
CA VAL A 13 -51.98 39.80 -5.27
C VAL A 13 -50.57 39.23 -5.02
N ASN A 14 -49.64 40.04 -4.50
CA ASN A 14 -48.25 39.61 -4.36
C ASN A 14 -48.02 38.65 -3.18
N ARG A 15 -48.81 38.74 -2.10
CA ARG A 15 -48.63 37.86 -0.92
C ARG A 15 -48.88 36.38 -1.23
N CYS A 16 -49.83 36.03 -2.09
CA CYS A 16 -50.07 34.63 -2.44
C CYS A 16 -48.97 34.05 -3.32
N ALA A 17 -48.41 34.84 -4.26
CA ALA A 17 -47.28 34.42 -5.09
C ALA A 17 -46.01 34.24 -4.25
N ASP A 18 -45.77 35.14 -3.28
CA ASP A 18 -44.62 35.07 -2.37
C ASP A 18 -44.72 33.85 -1.43
N ILE A 19 -45.92 33.50 -0.96
CA ILE A 19 -46.13 32.29 -0.15
C ILE A 19 -45.91 31.04 -1.00
N VAL A 20 -46.44 30.95 -2.22
CA VAL A 20 -46.21 29.77 -3.09
C VAL A 20 -44.72 29.61 -3.44
N ASN A 21 -44.02 30.72 -3.70
CA ASN A 21 -42.57 30.72 -3.97
C ASN A 21 -41.73 30.39 -2.73
N MET A 22 -42.19 30.76 -1.54
CA MET A 22 -41.50 30.44 -0.27
C MET A 22 -41.65 28.95 0.09
N TRP A 23 -42.80 28.34 -0.23
CA TRP A 23 -43.04 26.92 0.00
C TRP A 23 -42.32 26.06 -1.04
N SER A 24 -42.25 26.50 -2.30
CA SER A 24 -41.46 25.82 -3.34
C SER A 24 -39.95 25.92 -3.08
N ALA A 25 -39.45 27.08 -2.66
CA ALA A 25 -38.05 27.26 -2.25
C ALA A 25 -37.71 26.39 -1.03
N SER A 26 -38.62 26.27 -0.06
CA SER A 26 -38.44 25.38 1.11
C SER A 26 -38.42 23.90 0.71
N PHE A 27 -39.26 23.49 -0.24
CA PHE A 27 -39.29 22.11 -0.75
C PHE A 27 -38.01 21.78 -1.53
N VAL A 28 -37.50 22.72 -2.33
CA VAL A 28 -36.21 22.58 -3.03
C VAL A 28 -35.05 22.52 -2.03
N PHE A 29 -35.08 23.32 -0.96
CA PHE A 29 -34.06 23.30 0.09
C PHE A 29 -34.05 21.97 0.87
N ILE A 30 -35.23 21.42 1.17
CA ILE A 30 -35.37 20.10 1.81
C ILE A 30 -34.90 18.98 0.88
N CYS A 31 -35.20 19.05 -0.42
CA CYS A 31 -34.68 18.09 -1.41
C CYS A 31 -33.15 18.18 -1.57
N LEU A 32 -32.57 19.38 -1.48
CA LEU A 32 -31.11 19.59 -1.51
C LEU A 32 -30.42 19.06 -0.24
N LEU A 33 -31.11 19.04 0.90
CA LEU A 33 -30.61 18.42 2.13
C LEU A 33 -30.71 16.89 2.07
N CYS A 34 -31.74 16.34 1.41
CA CYS A 34 -31.93 14.89 1.24
C CYS A 34 -30.98 14.21 0.24
N SER A 35 -30.34 14.95 -0.68
CA SER A 35 -29.42 14.37 -1.67
C SER A 35 -28.00 14.10 -1.14
N THR A 36 -27.74 14.41 0.13
CA THR A 36 -26.42 14.21 0.78
C THR A 36 -26.39 12.97 1.67
N ASN A 37 -26.90 11.83 1.20
CA ASN A 37 -26.70 10.55 1.87
C ASN A 37 -25.44 9.85 1.30
N PRO A 38 -24.25 10.00 1.91
CA PRO A 38 -23.01 9.38 1.43
C PRO A 38 -22.90 7.86 1.70
N THR A 39 -23.95 7.18 2.14
CA THR A 39 -23.78 5.90 2.85
C THR A 39 -23.60 4.68 1.95
N PHE A 40 -24.09 4.70 0.71
CA PHE A 40 -24.01 3.52 -0.17
C PHE A 40 -22.73 3.47 -1.01
N GLY A 41 -22.22 4.62 -1.47
CA GLY A 41 -20.98 4.67 -2.27
C GLY A 41 -19.76 4.17 -1.49
N ASP A 42 -19.67 4.53 -0.21
CA ASP A 42 -18.55 4.17 0.65
C ASP A 42 -18.52 2.66 0.98
N TYR A 43 -19.68 2.02 1.09
CA TYR A 43 -19.78 0.57 1.35
C TYR A 43 -19.29 -0.26 0.17
N TYR A 44 -19.76 0.02 -1.05
CA TYR A 44 -19.32 -0.68 -2.25
C TYR A 44 -17.84 -0.40 -2.57
N SER A 45 -17.36 0.81 -2.28
CA SER A 45 -15.93 1.17 -2.36
C SER A 45 -15.09 0.34 -1.37
N SER A 46 -15.57 0.15 -0.14
CA SER A 46 -14.86 -0.64 0.88
C SER A 46 -14.77 -2.12 0.52
N LEU A 47 -15.84 -2.71 -0.03
CA LEU A 47 -15.82 -4.11 -0.48
C LEU A 47 -14.85 -4.32 -1.66
N LEU A 48 -14.90 -3.42 -2.65
CA LEU A 48 -13.96 -3.43 -3.77
C LEU A 48 -12.50 -3.22 -3.30
N ASN A 49 -12.30 -2.44 -2.24
CA ASN A 49 -10.97 -2.22 -1.67
C ASN A 49 -10.42 -3.44 -0.94
N VAL A 50 -11.26 -4.23 -0.26
CA VAL A 50 -10.83 -5.49 0.39
C VAL A 50 -10.51 -6.57 -0.64
N GLU A 51 -11.27 -6.66 -1.74
CA GLU A 51 -10.93 -7.57 -2.84
C GLU A 51 -9.58 -7.22 -3.49
N LYS A 52 -9.36 -5.92 -3.70
CA LYS A 52 -8.08 -5.39 -4.19
C LYS A 52 -6.91 -5.61 -3.21
N LEU A 53 -7.20 -5.80 -1.93
CA LEU A 53 -6.18 -6.09 -0.92
C LEU A 53 -5.54 -7.47 -1.16
N VAL A 54 -6.34 -8.46 -1.57
CA VAL A 54 -5.83 -9.80 -1.92
C VAL A 54 -4.89 -9.73 -3.13
N GLU A 55 -5.23 -8.92 -4.14
CA GLU A 55 -4.35 -8.70 -5.28
C GLU A 55 -3.04 -7.98 -4.89
N THR A 56 -3.11 -7.03 -3.96
CA THR A 56 -1.90 -6.35 -3.46
C THR A 56 -1.03 -7.25 -2.59
N GLU A 57 -1.64 -8.17 -1.83
CA GLU A 57 -0.92 -9.22 -1.11
C GLU A 57 -0.19 -10.17 -2.07
N ASP A 58 -0.84 -10.60 -3.16
CA ASP A 58 -0.18 -11.43 -4.20
C ASP A 58 0.99 -10.69 -4.87
N GLN A 59 0.85 -9.39 -5.15
CA GLN A 59 1.95 -8.56 -5.65
C GLN A 59 3.08 -8.41 -4.63
N PHE A 60 2.75 -8.30 -3.34
CA PHE A 60 3.73 -8.23 -2.26
C PHE A 60 4.52 -9.53 -2.14
N ILE A 61 3.84 -10.68 -2.18
CA ILE A 61 4.48 -12.01 -2.18
C ILE A 61 5.43 -12.16 -3.36
N LYS A 62 4.97 -11.86 -4.58
CA LYS A 62 5.81 -11.92 -5.80
C LYS A 62 7.04 -11.03 -5.71
N ASN A 63 6.91 -9.85 -5.10
CA ASN A 63 8.07 -8.99 -4.89
C ASN A 63 9.06 -9.55 -3.88
N ILE A 64 8.59 -10.22 -2.81
CA ILE A 64 9.46 -10.94 -1.89
C ILE A 64 10.17 -12.08 -2.61
N GLU A 65 9.45 -12.87 -3.41
CA GLU A 65 10.04 -13.97 -4.19
C GLU A 65 11.13 -13.45 -5.14
N ASN A 66 10.85 -12.39 -5.89
CA ASN A 66 11.83 -11.75 -6.77
C ASN A 66 13.04 -11.21 -6.01
N TYR A 67 12.82 -10.61 -4.83
CA TYR A 67 13.90 -10.13 -3.97
C TYR A 67 14.79 -11.28 -3.51
N ILE A 68 14.20 -12.40 -3.06
CA ILE A 68 14.93 -13.60 -2.65
C ILE A 68 15.75 -14.14 -3.82
N GLU A 69 15.15 -14.31 -5.00
CA GLU A 69 15.86 -14.83 -6.18
C GLU A 69 17.03 -13.93 -6.59
N ASN A 70 16.84 -12.60 -6.55
CA ASN A 70 17.90 -11.64 -6.83
C ASN A 70 19.02 -11.71 -5.78
N ALA A 71 18.67 -11.81 -4.50
CA ALA A 71 19.63 -11.94 -3.40
C ALA A 71 20.45 -13.23 -3.52
N GLU A 72 19.82 -14.36 -3.86
CA GLU A 72 20.49 -15.64 -4.08
C GLU A 72 21.46 -15.57 -5.26
N LYS A 73 21.04 -15.00 -6.40
CA LYS A 73 21.92 -14.79 -7.56
C LYS A 73 23.11 -13.89 -7.23
N LEU A 74 22.89 -12.83 -6.45
CA LEU A 74 23.95 -11.94 -6.01
C LEU A 74 24.94 -12.68 -5.09
N LEU A 75 24.44 -13.50 -4.17
CA LEU A 75 25.26 -14.32 -3.28
C LEU A 75 26.12 -15.30 -4.09
N GLU A 76 25.53 -16.03 -5.03
CA GLU A 76 26.25 -16.98 -5.88
C GLU A 76 27.38 -16.29 -6.67
N GLN A 77 27.12 -15.10 -7.20
CA GLN A 77 28.15 -14.34 -7.92
C GLN A 77 29.25 -13.82 -7.00
N CYS A 78 28.92 -13.40 -5.77
CA CYS A 78 29.89 -13.01 -4.75
C CYS A 78 30.80 -14.18 -4.36
N GLU A 79 30.22 -15.38 -4.15
CA GLU A 79 30.98 -16.59 -3.82
C GLU A 79 31.96 -16.96 -4.93
N LYS A 80 31.51 -16.93 -6.20
CA LYS A 80 32.39 -17.16 -7.36
C LYS A 80 33.52 -16.14 -7.45
N ALA A 81 33.23 -14.86 -7.21
CA ALA A 81 34.26 -13.82 -7.21
C ALA A 81 35.27 -14.01 -6.08
N LEU A 82 34.79 -14.40 -4.89
CA LEU A 82 35.63 -14.69 -3.73
C LEU A 82 36.57 -15.87 -4.00
N ASP A 83 36.07 -16.97 -4.55
CA ASP A 83 36.85 -18.16 -4.89
C ASP A 83 38.00 -17.84 -5.87
N ILE A 84 37.69 -17.07 -6.92
CA ILE A 84 38.70 -16.61 -7.90
C ILE A 84 39.77 -15.76 -7.21
N TRP A 85 39.38 -14.87 -6.30
CA TRP A 85 40.32 -14.02 -5.56
C TRP A 85 41.17 -14.82 -4.58
N GLN A 86 40.59 -15.74 -3.83
CA GLN A 86 41.31 -16.61 -2.90
C GLN A 86 42.33 -17.47 -3.65
N THR A 87 41.89 -18.15 -4.70
CA THR A 87 42.76 -18.98 -5.55
C THR A 87 43.92 -18.17 -6.13
N ASN A 88 43.66 -16.96 -6.62
CA ASN A 88 44.72 -16.11 -7.15
C ASN A 88 45.65 -15.61 -6.04
N HIS A 89 45.11 -15.21 -4.90
CA HIS A 89 45.90 -14.74 -3.75
C HIS A 89 46.83 -15.84 -3.22
N GLU A 90 46.35 -17.07 -3.11
CA GLU A 90 47.16 -18.23 -2.69
C GLU A 90 48.34 -18.46 -3.63
N ARG A 91 48.13 -18.40 -4.94
CA ARG A 91 49.21 -18.49 -5.93
C ARG A 91 50.20 -17.33 -5.82
N ASP A 92 49.71 -16.11 -5.59
CA ASP A 92 50.53 -14.91 -5.47
C ASP A 92 51.42 -14.98 -4.21
N VAL A 93 50.87 -15.47 -3.09
CA VAL A 93 51.57 -15.55 -1.79
C VAL A 93 52.59 -16.68 -1.74
N ALA A 94 52.35 -17.81 -2.43
CA ALA A 94 53.25 -18.97 -2.45
C ALA A 94 54.71 -18.62 -2.80
N ASN A 95 54.93 -17.58 -3.62
CA ASN A 95 56.25 -17.04 -3.91
C ASN A 95 56.22 -15.52 -4.15
N ALA A 96 55.70 -14.75 -3.19
CA ALA A 96 55.47 -13.31 -3.32
C ALA A 96 56.68 -12.49 -3.85
N LYS A 97 57.90 -12.79 -3.38
CA LYS A 97 59.11 -12.07 -3.82
C LYS A 97 59.44 -12.31 -5.30
N GLU A 98 59.24 -13.51 -5.80
CA GLU A 98 59.51 -13.83 -7.21
C GLU A 98 58.36 -13.39 -8.11
N PHE A 99 57.13 -13.49 -7.59
CA PHE A 99 55.91 -13.07 -8.27
C PHE A 99 55.94 -11.58 -8.63
N VAL A 100 56.33 -10.71 -7.68
CA VAL A 100 56.32 -9.24 -7.88
C VAL A 100 57.49 -8.76 -8.77
N LYS A 101 58.58 -9.53 -8.89
CA LYS A 101 59.69 -9.19 -9.81
C LYS A 101 59.26 -9.19 -11.27
N VAL A 102 58.21 -9.94 -11.62
CA VAL A 102 57.64 -9.96 -12.97
C VAL A 102 56.71 -8.74 -13.12
N PRO A 103 57.03 -7.75 -13.97
CA PRO A 103 56.27 -6.50 -14.05
C PRO A 103 54.79 -6.69 -14.42
N THR A 104 54.47 -7.71 -15.22
CA THR A 104 53.09 -8.05 -15.60
C THR A 104 52.27 -8.56 -14.42
N ASN A 105 52.88 -9.30 -13.49
CA ASN A 105 52.24 -9.76 -12.26
C ASN A 105 52.00 -8.60 -11.29
N GLY A 106 52.98 -7.69 -11.15
CA GLY A 106 52.81 -6.45 -10.40
C GLY A 106 51.68 -5.58 -10.95
N PHE A 107 51.59 -5.43 -12.28
CA PHE A 107 50.47 -4.73 -12.92
C PHE A 107 49.12 -5.38 -12.61
N LYS A 108 49.01 -6.72 -12.72
CA LYS A 108 47.78 -7.44 -12.39
C LYS A 108 47.36 -7.25 -10.93
N LEU A 109 48.31 -7.28 -10.00
CA LEU A 109 48.05 -7.00 -8.58
C LEU A 109 47.50 -5.59 -8.37
N ILE A 110 48.12 -4.59 -8.99
CA ILE A 110 47.69 -3.19 -8.88
C ILE A 110 46.29 -3.04 -9.46
N LYS A 111 46.05 -3.54 -10.69
CA LYS A 111 44.75 -3.48 -11.35
C LYS A 111 43.66 -4.16 -10.52
N ARG A 112 43.95 -5.32 -9.93
CA ARG A 112 43.00 -6.08 -9.09
C ARG A 112 42.55 -5.28 -7.88
N ASN A 113 43.49 -4.56 -7.25
CA ASN A 113 43.24 -3.80 -6.02
C ASN A 113 42.71 -2.38 -6.27
N THR A 114 42.76 -1.88 -7.51
CA THR A 114 42.20 -0.57 -7.88
C THR A 114 40.93 -0.75 -8.70
N VAL A 115 41.05 -1.18 -9.95
CA VAL A 115 39.95 -1.22 -10.92
C VAL A 115 38.99 -2.39 -10.67
N ASP A 116 39.52 -3.62 -10.56
CA ASP A 116 38.65 -4.80 -10.55
C ASP A 116 37.83 -4.88 -9.24
N LYS A 117 38.41 -4.41 -8.12
CA LYS A 117 37.71 -4.31 -6.83
C LYS A 117 36.52 -3.35 -6.89
N ASP A 118 36.68 -2.18 -7.51
CA ASP A 118 35.61 -1.19 -7.61
C ASP A 118 34.46 -1.69 -8.49
N ILE A 119 34.76 -2.41 -9.58
CA ILE A 119 33.74 -3.04 -10.44
C ILE A 119 32.88 -4.04 -9.65
N ILE A 120 33.50 -4.81 -8.75
CA ILE A 120 32.83 -5.80 -7.90
C ILE A 120 31.92 -5.09 -6.88
N ILE A 121 32.45 -4.08 -6.19
CA ILE A 121 31.67 -3.26 -5.23
C ILE A 121 30.44 -2.66 -5.91
N ASP A 122 30.63 -2.06 -7.08
CA ASP A 122 29.54 -1.41 -7.82
C ASP A 122 28.52 -2.39 -8.39
N ARG A 123 28.97 -3.59 -8.82
CA ARG A 123 28.08 -4.61 -9.39
C ARG A 123 27.27 -5.35 -8.33
N PHE A 124 27.86 -5.63 -7.17
CA PHE A 124 27.21 -6.50 -6.17
C PHE A 124 26.46 -5.73 -5.09
N LEU A 125 26.92 -4.54 -4.68
CA LEU A 125 26.35 -3.84 -3.53
C LEU A 125 25.28 -2.81 -3.89
N LYS A 126 25.34 -2.19 -5.08
CA LYS A 126 24.36 -1.19 -5.52
C LYS A 126 22.97 -1.73 -5.91
N PRO A 127 22.79 -2.90 -6.55
CA PRO A 127 21.47 -3.32 -7.03
C PRO A 127 20.46 -3.63 -5.92
N VAL A 128 20.91 -3.97 -4.71
CA VAL A 128 20.03 -4.28 -3.55
C VAL A 128 19.10 -3.10 -3.21
N GLY A 129 19.51 -1.86 -3.46
CA GLY A 129 18.71 -0.68 -3.13
C GLY A 129 17.44 -0.49 -3.98
N LYS A 130 17.41 -1.01 -5.21
CA LYS A 130 16.28 -0.83 -6.13
C LYS A 130 15.09 -1.72 -5.77
N ASP A 131 15.36 -2.96 -5.38
CA ASP A 131 14.31 -3.91 -5.00
C ASP A 131 13.62 -3.49 -3.70
N VAL A 132 14.37 -2.88 -2.76
CA VAL A 132 13.82 -2.29 -1.53
C VAL A 132 12.83 -1.15 -1.84
N PHE A 133 13.11 -0.32 -2.85
CA PHE A 133 12.23 0.79 -3.22
C PHE A 133 10.88 0.30 -3.78
N ASN A 134 10.89 -0.72 -4.64
CA ASN A 134 9.66 -1.32 -5.15
C ASN A 134 8.79 -1.91 -4.02
N MET A 135 9.43 -2.49 -3.00
CA MET A 135 8.72 -3.01 -1.84
C MET A 135 8.08 -1.90 -1.00
N THR A 136 8.75 -0.76 -0.81
CA THR A 136 8.16 0.38 -0.08
C THR A 136 6.91 0.94 -0.73
N GLU A 137 6.83 0.94 -2.06
CA GLU A 137 5.62 1.41 -2.77
C GLU A 137 4.43 0.48 -2.50
N ILE A 138 4.62 -0.84 -2.54
CA ILE A 138 3.56 -1.80 -2.24
C ILE A 138 3.17 -1.74 -0.77
N MET A 139 4.13 -1.62 0.15
CA MET A 139 3.86 -1.50 1.58
C MET A 139 2.97 -0.30 1.91
N SER A 140 3.08 0.79 1.14
CA SER A 140 2.21 1.96 1.32
C SER A 140 0.73 1.71 0.95
N LYS A 141 0.43 0.63 0.23
CA LYS A 141 -0.92 0.22 -0.17
C LYS A 141 -1.53 -0.83 0.78
N LEU A 142 -0.75 -1.36 1.73
CA LEU A 142 -1.24 -2.30 2.73
C LEU A 142 -1.97 -1.56 3.88
N PRO A 143 -2.97 -2.20 4.52
CA PRO A 143 -3.67 -1.63 5.65
C PRO A 143 -2.73 -1.43 6.84
N ASP A 144 -3.03 -0.41 7.64
CA ASP A 144 -2.26 -0.08 8.83
C ASP A 144 -2.95 -0.54 10.13
N GLU A 145 -2.36 -0.17 11.27
CA GLU A 145 -2.92 -0.51 12.59
C GLU A 145 -4.32 0.08 12.81
N THR A 146 -4.65 1.19 12.15
CA THR A 146 -5.96 1.83 12.28
C THR A 146 -7.04 1.04 11.57
N ASP A 147 -6.73 0.48 10.39
CA ASP A 147 -7.62 -0.41 9.66
C ASP A 147 -7.89 -1.70 10.45
N LEU A 148 -6.84 -2.26 11.09
CA LEU A 148 -6.97 -3.41 11.98
C LEU A 148 -7.87 -3.09 13.18
N TYR A 149 -7.68 -1.93 13.82
CA TYR A 149 -8.49 -1.50 14.95
C TYR A 149 -9.96 -1.32 14.56
N HIS A 150 -10.25 -0.62 13.46
CA HIS A 150 -11.62 -0.38 12.99
C HIS A 150 -12.32 -1.69 12.61
N THR A 151 -11.60 -2.61 11.95
CA THR A 151 -12.14 -3.92 11.58
C THR A 151 -12.44 -4.76 12.83
N SER A 152 -11.52 -4.78 13.79
CA SER A 152 -11.71 -5.47 15.07
C SER A 152 -12.89 -4.91 15.86
N TRP A 153 -13.04 -3.58 15.89
CA TRP A 153 -14.16 -2.90 16.53
C TRP A 153 -15.50 -3.23 15.85
N ALA A 154 -15.53 -3.26 14.52
CA ALA A 154 -16.72 -3.66 13.77
C ALA A 154 -17.13 -5.11 14.08
N ILE A 155 -16.16 -6.03 14.15
CA ILE A 155 -16.39 -7.43 14.56
C ILE A 155 -16.91 -7.50 16.00
N ALA A 156 -16.31 -6.75 16.93
CA ALA A 156 -16.77 -6.69 18.32
C ALA A 156 -18.21 -6.17 18.42
N LYS A 157 -18.55 -5.17 17.61
CA LYS A 157 -19.92 -4.65 17.52
C LYS A 157 -20.90 -5.69 16.99
N LEU A 158 -20.54 -6.45 15.95
CA LEU A 158 -21.36 -7.56 15.45
C LEU A 158 -21.57 -8.63 16.52
N SER A 159 -20.51 -9.00 17.23
CA SER A 159 -20.56 -9.93 18.36
C SER A 159 -21.54 -9.46 19.43
N PHE A 160 -21.50 -8.19 19.81
CA PHE A 160 -22.40 -7.60 20.80
C PHE A 160 -23.85 -7.56 20.32
N VAL A 161 -24.11 -7.13 19.08
CA VAL A 161 -25.47 -6.99 18.52
C VAL A 161 -26.17 -8.34 18.38
N TYR A 162 -25.44 -9.37 17.98
CA TYR A 162 -25.99 -10.71 17.72
C TYR A 162 -25.73 -11.72 18.84
N ASN A 163 -25.18 -11.28 19.98
CA ASN A 163 -24.85 -12.12 21.13
C ASN A 163 -24.01 -13.37 20.76
N MET A 164 -23.00 -13.17 19.91
CA MET A 164 -22.06 -14.20 19.46
C MET A 164 -20.76 -14.13 20.25
N THR A 165 -20.05 -15.26 20.41
CA THR A 165 -18.75 -15.27 21.08
C THR A 165 -17.69 -14.60 20.19
N PHE A 166 -17.12 -13.50 20.66
CA PHE A 166 -16.08 -12.75 19.93
C PHE A 166 -14.89 -13.62 19.51
N THR A 167 -14.45 -14.51 20.42
CA THR A 167 -13.38 -15.47 20.16
C THR A 167 -13.74 -16.45 19.05
N SER A 168 -14.98 -16.95 18.97
CA SER A 168 -15.35 -17.89 17.89
C SER A 168 -15.42 -17.19 16.54
N ILE A 169 -15.76 -15.90 16.50
CA ILE A 169 -15.76 -15.13 15.24
C ILE A 169 -14.32 -14.92 14.74
N LEU A 170 -13.38 -14.56 15.63
CA LEU A 170 -12.00 -14.30 15.24
C LEU A 170 -11.17 -15.58 15.00
N VAL A 171 -11.38 -16.62 15.80
CA VAL A 171 -10.59 -17.85 15.75
C VAL A 171 -11.16 -18.84 14.75
N ASP A 172 -12.47 -19.02 14.74
CA ASP A 172 -13.11 -20.03 13.89
C ASP A 172 -13.61 -19.43 12.57
N GLY A 173 -13.67 -18.10 12.44
CA GLY A 173 -14.26 -17.42 11.27
C GLY A 173 -15.76 -17.69 11.11
N LYS A 174 -16.41 -18.28 12.13
CA LYS A 174 -17.80 -18.75 12.05
C LYS A 174 -18.74 -17.67 12.56
N ILE A 175 -19.48 -17.07 11.64
CA ILE A 175 -20.74 -16.40 11.94
C ILE A 175 -21.83 -17.45 11.71
N GLY A 176 -22.64 -17.73 12.73
CA GLY A 176 -23.62 -18.82 12.72
C GLY A 176 -24.81 -18.57 11.76
N PHE A 177 -24.56 -18.58 10.46
CA PHE A 177 -25.55 -18.76 9.39
C PHE A 177 -24.85 -19.59 8.33
N GLY A 178 -25.15 -20.89 8.29
CA GLY A 178 -24.33 -21.91 7.62
C GLY A 178 -23.97 -21.54 6.18
N GLU A 179 -22.68 -21.35 5.93
CA GLU A 179 -21.79 -22.14 5.07
C GLU A 179 -20.35 -21.95 5.58
N GLU A 180 -19.46 -22.92 5.35
CA GLU A 180 -18.05 -22.88 5.80
C GLU A 180 -17.21 -21.87 5.00
N TYR A 181 -16.26 -21.19 5.66
CA TYR A 181 -15.29 -20.31 5.01
C TYR A 181 -13.84 -20.62 5.43
N TYR A 182 -12.91 -20.26 4.54
CA TYR A 182 -11.49 -20.65 4.52
C TYR A 182 -10.63 -19.91 5.55
N TYR A 183 -9.69 -20.65 6.15
CA TYR A 183 -8.75 -20.17 7.17
C TYR A 183 -7.45 -19.65 6.56
N HIS A 184 -6.93 -18.54 7.10
CA HIS A 184 -5.52 -18.14 6.93
C HIS A 184 -4.73 -18.47 8.20
N ARG A 185 -3.62 -19.19 8.05
CA ARG A 185 -2.73 -19.54 9.17
C ARG A 185 -1.88 -18.31 9.51
N PRO A 186 -1.84 -17.85 10.77
CA PRO A 186 -1.01 -16.69 11.13
C PRO A 186 0.47 -17.01 10.91
N LEU A 187 1.23 -16.05 10.38
CA LEU A 187 2.69 -16.07 10.40
C LEU A 187 3.13 -16.04 11.87
N ARG A 188 3.87 -17.06 12.28
CA ARG A 188 4.24 -17.33 13.68
C ARG A 188 5.67 -16.92 13.96
#